data_AF-A0A1F5KJH7-F1
#
_entry.id   AF-A0A1F5KJH7-F1
#
_cell.length_a   1.000
_cell.length_b   1.000
_cell.length_c   1.000
_cell.angle_alpha   90.00
_cell.angle_beta   90.00
_cell.angle_gamma   90.00
#
_symmetry.space_group_name_H-M   'P 1'
#
loop_
_entity.id
_entity.type
_entity.pdbx_description
1 polymer ?
#
loop_
_entity_poly.entity_id
_entity_poly.type
_entity_poly.pdbx_seq_one_letter_code
_entity_poly.pdbx_strand_id
1 'polypeptide(L)'
;MESLVQLLPGGVISFLLFHFTSRDELSIKQKLPKIRFFRFEICPNIRFYYKDKVLHFHHWMNMLILLGISIPLHGAIADSTFSKSFLWGGILQGLLTPNSGKIIYRQNEEWLSVKTAYLRKELLHSPLRLLKKGKDLI
;
A
#
# COMPACT_ATOMS: atom_id res chain seq x y z
N MET A 1 29.51 -11.44 -11.51
CA MET A 1 28.17 -11.21 -12.06
C MET A 1 27.22 -12.17 -11.36
N GLU A 2 26.28 -11.65 -10.58
CA GLU A 2 25.22 -12.49 -10.01
C GLU A 2 24.34 -13.02 -11.13
N SER A 3 23.93 -14.28 -11.04
CA SER A 3 23.09 -14.88 -12.08
C SER A 3 21.65 -14.41 -11.90
N LEU A 4 20.92 -14.23 -13.00
CA LEU A 4 19.51 -13.84 -12.96
C LEU A 4 18.67 -14.79 -12.09
N VAL A 5 19.08 -16.06 -12.01
CA VAL A 5 18.47 -17.10 -11.18
C VAL A 5 18.58 -16.79 -9.69
N GLN A 6 19.67 -16.17 -9.23
CA GLN A 6 19.84 -15.79 -7.82
C GLN A 6 18.92 -14.63 -7.41
N LEU A 7 18.46 -13.83 -8.39
CA LEU A 7 17.56 -12.70 -8.13
C LEU A 7 16.08 -13.11 -8.02
N LEU A 8 15.71 -14.28 -8.57
CA LEU A 8 14.31 -14.71 -8.62
C LEU A 8 13.67 -14.98 -7.25
N PRO A 9 14.31 -15.67 -6.29
CA PRO A 9 13.66 -16.04 -5.04
C PRO A 9 13.21 -14.81 -4.24
N GLY A 10 14.11 -13.84 -4.04
CA GLY A 10 13.79 -12.62 -3.30
C GLY A 10 12.72 -11.77 -3.99
N GLY A 11 12.80 -11.65 -5.31
CA GLY A 11 11.81 -10.92 -6.12
C GLY A 11 10.42 -11.54 -6.09
N VAL A 12 10.32 -12.86 -6.26
CA VAL A 12 9.04 -13.58 -6.24
C VAL A 12 8.42 -13.56 -4.84
N ILE A 13 9.21 -13.79 -3.79
CA ILE A 13 8.72 -13.73 -2.40
C ILE A 13 8.17 -12.34 -2.10
N SER A 14 8.91 -11.30 -2.45
CA SER A 14 8.48 -9.92 -2.25
C SER A 14 7.22 -9.60 -3.03
N PHE A 15 7.17 -9.98 -4.31
CA PHE A 15 6.01 -9.77 -5.16
C PHE A 15 4.75 -10.41 -4.57
N LEU A 16 4.84 -11.69 -4.17
CA LEU A 16 3.71 -12.39 -3.56
C LEU A 16 3.30 -11.75 -2.23
N LEU A 17 4.26 -11.44 -1.35
CA LEU A 17 3.99 -10.79 -0.08
C LEU A 17 3.22 -9.49 -0.28
N PHE A 18 3.73 -8.59 -1.12
CA PHE A 18 3.08 -7.31 -1.39
C PHE A 18 1.76 -7.49 -2.13
N HIS A 19 1.63 -8.49 -3.01
CA HIS A 19 0.36 -8.79 -3.67
C HIS A 19 -0.71 -9.22 -2.66
N PHE A 20 -0.36 -10.04 -1.69
CA PHE A 20 -1.28 -10.42 -0.62
C PHE A 20 -1.58 -9.24 0.29
N THR A 21 -0.56 -8.55 0.82
CA THR A 21 -0.77 -7.45 1.78
C THR A 21 -1.43 -6.22 1.17
N SER A 22 -1.31 -6.02 -0.15
CA SER A 22 -1.91 -4.87 -0.84
C SER A 22 -3.42 -5.05 -1.11
N ARG A 23 -3.98 -6.25 -0.97
CA ARG A 23 -5.43 -6.47 -1.11
C ARG A 23 -6.20 -5.78 0.02
N ASP A 24 -7.08 -4.87 -0.35
CA ASP A 24 -7.95 -4.14 0.59
C ASP A 24 -9.01 -5.04 1.25
N GLU A 25 -9.24 -6.24 0.70
CA GLU A 25 -10.17 -7.24 1.23
C GLU A 25 -9.67 -7.90 2.53
N LEU A 26 -8.35 -7.92 2.74
CA LEU A 26 -7.80 -8.47 3.97
C LEU A 26 -8.05 -7.49 5.12
N SER A 27 -8.81 -7.95 6.12
CA SER A 27 -9.10 -7.21 7.37
C SER A 27 -7.85 -6.70 8.11
N ILE A 28 -6.64 -7.09 7.71
CA ILE A 28 -5.39 -6.65 8.31
C ILE A 28 -5.24 -5.13 8.18
N LYS A 29 -5.37 -4.55 6.98
CA LYS A 29 -5.26 -3.08 6.79
C LYS A 29 -6.28 -2.29 7.61
N GLN A 30 -7.47 -2.86 7.81
CA GLN A 30 -8.54 -2.23 8.60
C GLN A 30 -8.31 -2.35 10.11
N LYS A 31 -7.54 -3.35 10.55
CA LYS A 31 -7.16 -3.56 11.95
C LYS A 31 -5.91 -2.78 12.37
N LEU A 32 -5.15 -2.27 11.40
CA LEU A 32 -3.95 -1.49 11.70
C LEU A 32 -4.33 -0.10 12.24
N PRO A 33 -3.72 0.35 13.35
CA PRO A 33 -3.99 1.65 13.92
C PRO A 33 -3.56 2.76 12.96
N LYS A 34 -4.39 3.79 12.82
CA LYS A 34 -4.04 4.99 12.04
C LYS A 34 -3.14 5.87 12.89
N ILE A 35 -1.84 5.79 12.65
CA ILE A 35 -0.86 6.63 13.32
C ILE A 35 -0.69 7.90 12.50
N ARG A 36 -1.33 8.98 12.97
CA ARG A 36 -1.26 10.31 12.35
C ARG A 36 -0.46 11.25 13.24
N PHE A 37 0.56 11.86 12.67
CA PHE A 37 1.35 12.93 13.28
C PHE A 37 1.22 14.20 12.45
N PHE A 38 0.46 15.17 12.97
CA PHE A 38 0.21 16.46 12.32
C PHE A 38 -0.40 16.30 10.92
N ARG A 39 0.37 16.58 9.86
CA ARG A 39 -0.03 16.46 8.46
C ARG A 39 0.42 15.15 7.81
N PHE A 40 1.06 14.26 8.56
CA PHE A 40 1.53 12.97 8.07
C PHE A 40 0.73 11.83 8.70
N GLU A 41 0.33 10.84 7.91
CA GLU A 41 -0.12 9.53 8.39
C GLU A 41 0.92 8.52 7.94
N ILE A 42 1.43 7.71 8.88
CA ILE A 42 2.53 6.78 8.60
C ILE A 42 1.99 5.35 8.44
N CYS A 43 0.89 5.02 9.12
CA CYS A 43 0.29 3.70 9.13
C CYS A 43 -1.22 3.78 8.87
N PRO A 44 -1.82 2.88 8.07
CA PRO A 44 -1.19 1.77 7.33
C PRO A 44 -0.51 2.18 6.01
N ASN A 45 -0.78 3.39 5.53
CA ASN A 45 -0.16 3.94 4.33
C ASN A 45 0.49 5.27 4.65
N ILE A 46 1.61 5.57 3.99
CA ILE A 46 2.29 6.85 4.13
C ILE A 46 1.51 7.90 3.34
N ARG A 47 0.89 8.85 4.05
CA ARG A 47 0.10 9.92 3.46
C ARG A 47 0.53 11.27 4.01
N PHE A 48 0.54 12.28 3.14
CA PHE A 48 0.76 13.66 3.52
C PHE A 48 -0.44 14.52 3.12
N TYR A 49 -0.99 15.23 4.08
CA TYR A 49 -2.17 16.06 3.93
C TYR A 49 -1.75 17.53 3.76
N TYR A 50 -2.10 18.12 2.63
CA TYR A 50 -1.85 19.54 2.36
C TYR A 50 -3.08 20.20 1.73
N LYS A 51 -3.73 21.09 2.51
CA LYS A 51 -5.00 21.72 2.15
C LYS A 51 -6.02 20.63 1.76
N ASP A 52 -6.52 20.68 0.53
CA ASP A 52 -7.56 19.79 0.01
C ASP A 52 -6.98 18.58 -0.74
N LYS A 53 -5.65 18.44 -0.72
CA LYS A 53 -4.90 17.38 -1.42
C LYS A 53 -4.27 16.42 -0.43
N VAL A 54 -4.27 15.15 -0.81
CA VAL A 54 -3.61 14.07 -0.09
C VAL A 54 -2.60 13.45 -1.03
N LEU A 55 -1.34 13.52 -0.63
CA LEU A 55 -0.24 12.85 -1.30
C LEU A 55 -0.13 11.45 -0.71
N HIS A 56 -0.31 10.42 -1.54
CA HIS A 56 -0.20 9.03 -1.14
C HIS A 56 1.11 8.44 -1.65
N PHE A 57 1.98 8.06 -0.71
CA PHE A 57 3.22 7.36 -1.04
C PHE A 57 2.93 5.87 -1.18
N HIS A 58 2.95 5.40 -2.42
CA HIS A 58 2.84 3.97 -2.71
C HIS A 58 4.09 3.24 -2.23
N HIS A 59 3.92 1.99 -1.80
CA HIS A 59 5.04 1.19 -1.32
C HIS A 59 6.16 1.02 -2.36
N TRP A 60 5.84 0.99 -3.66
CA TRP A 60 6.86 0.93 -4.72
C TRP A 60 7.81 2.13 -4.71
N MET A 61 7.32 3.32 -4.33
CA MET A 61 8.15 4.52 -4.20
C MET A 61 9.13 4.37 -3.03
N ASN A 62 8.65 3.85 -1.91
CA ASN A 62 9.49 3.61 -0.73
C ASN A 62 10.58 2.58 -1.03
N MET A 63 10.22 1.49 -1.72
CA MET A 63 11.18 0.46 -2.13
C MET A 63 12.20 1.02 -3.14
N LEU A 64 11.78 1.89 -4.06
CA LEU A 64 12.68 2.56 -5.00
C LEU A 64 13.69 3.47 -4.29
N ILE A 65 13.24 4.25 -3.31
CA ILE A 65 14.12 5.10 -2.49
C ILE A 65 15.12 4.22 -1.72
N LEU A 66 14.65 3.15 -1.08
CA LEU A 66 15.51 2.22 -0.35
C LEU A 66 16.54 1.54 -1.25
N LEU A 67 16.14 1.14 -2.46
CA LEU A 67 17.04 0.54 -3.44
C LEU A 67 18.08 1.56 -3.96
N GLY A 68 17.67 2.81 -4.20
CA GLY A 68 18.58 3.88 -4.59
C GLY A 68 19.60 4.20 -3.51
N ILE A 69 19.18 4.18 -2.24
CA ILE A 69 20.05 4.38 -1.07
C ILE A 69 20.97 3.16 -0.84
N SER A 70 20.54 1.95 -1.17
CA SER A 70 21.35 0.75 -0.97
C SER A 70 22.50 0.61 -1.96
N ILE A 71 22.49 1.34 -3.08
CA ILE A 71 23.58 1.35 -4.08
C ILE A 71 24.87 1.96 -3.52
N PRO A 72 24.86 3.19 -2.94
CA PRO A 72 26.08 3.77 -2.36
C PRO A 72 26.43 3.21 -0.97
N LEU A 73 25.45 2.66 -0.23
CA LEU A 73 25.67 2.09 1.10
C LEU A 73 26.21 0.66 0.99
N HIS A 74 27.54 0.53 1.06
CA HIS A 74 28.24 -0.75 1.00
C HIS A 74 28.17 -1.49 2.36
N GLY A 75 26.99 -1.95 2.75
CA GLY A 75 26.74 -2.67 4.00
C GLY A 75 26.15 -4.05 3.75
N ALA A 76 26.47 -5.03 4.61
CA ALA A 76 26.10 -6.44 4.40
C ALA A 76 24.61 -6.70 4.07
N ILE A 77 23.69 -5.93 4.68
CA ILE A 77 22.25 -6.03 4.41
C ILE A 77 21.86 -5.32 3.11
N ALA A 78 22.44 -4.14 2.86
CA ALA A 78 22.17 -3.32 1.68
C ALA A 78 22.75 -3.93 0.40
N ASP A 79 23.88 -4.64 0.52
CA ASP A 79 24.57 -5.33 -0.57
C ASP A 79 24.08 -6.74 -0.85
N SER A 80 23.32 -7.32 0.06
CA SER A 80 22.74 -8.65 -0.13
C SER A 80 21.90 -8.69 -1.41
N THR A 81 22.25 -9.62 -2.30
CA THR A 81 21.48 -10.00 -3.49
C THR A 81 20.00 -10.12 -3.16
N PHE A 82 19.71 -10.82 -2.06
CA PHE A 82 18.34 -11.06 -1.61
C PHE A 82 17.60 -9.75 -1.30
N SER A 83 18.23 -8.81 -0.59
CA SER A 83 17.63 -7.51 -0.27
C SER A 83 17.33 -6.71 -1.54
N LYS A 84 18.28 -6.64 -2.47
CA LYS A 84 18.11 -5.93 -3.75
C LYS A 84 16.98 -6.57 -4.57
N SER A 85 16.94 -7.89 -4.66
CA SER A 85 15.85 -8.63 -5.32
C SER A 85 14.50 -8.41 -4.65
N PHE A 86 14.47 -8.40 -3.32
CA PHE A 86 13.24 -8.18 -2.55
C PHE A 86 12.69 -6.78 -2.80
N LEU A 87 13.53 -5.74 -2.76
CA LEU A 87 13.13 -4.38 -3.11
C LEU A 87 12.58 -4.32 -4.55
N TRP A 88 13.25 -4.99 -5.50
CA TRP A 88 12.83 -5.04 -6.90
C TRP A 88 11.45 -5.69 -7.09
N GLY A 89 11.20 -6.82 -6.42
CA GLY A 89 9.91 -7.50 -6.48
C GLY A 89 8.74 -6.66 -5.96
N GLY A 90 8.99 -5.89 -4.90
CA GLY A 90 8.01 -4.96 -4.32
C GLY A 90 7.73 -3.76 -5.22
N ILE A 91 8.77 -3.24 -5.90
CA ILE A 91 8.61 -2.19 -6.92
C ILE A 91 7.72 -2.70 -8.05
N LEU A 92 8.04 -3.87 -8.60
CA LEU A 92 7.29 -4.44 -9.73
C LEU A 92 5.82 -4.69 -9.36
N GLN A 93 5.55 -5.26 -8.18
CA GLN A 93 4.19 -5.47 -7.69
C GLN A 93 3.40 -4.14 -7.58
N GLY A 94 4.00 -3.13 -6.96
CA GLY A 94 3.32 -1.85 -6.77
C GLY A 94 3.11 -1.08 -8.07
N LEU A 95 4.00 -1.21 -9.07
CA LEU A 95 3.82 -0.63 -10.39
C LEU A 95 2.70 -1.31 -11.19
N LEU A 96 2.54 -2.63 -11.05
CA LEU A 96 1.46 -3.41 -11.69
C LEU A 96 0.10 -3.24 -11.02
N THR A 97 0.02 -2.56 -9.87
CA THR A 97 -1.24 -2.33 -9.18
C THR A 97 -2.05 -1.22 -9.87
N PRO A 98 -3.37 -1.36 -10.02
CA PRO A 98 -4.22 -0.28 -10.52
C PRO A 98 -4.04 0.98 -9.67
N ASN A 99 -3.87 2.14 -10.33
CA ASN A 99 -3.59 3.44 -9.71
C ASN A 99 -2.14 3.66 -9.22
N SER A 100 -1.17 2.81 -9.61
CA SER A 100 0.24 2.98 -9.23
C SER A 100 0.82 4.37 -9.52
N GLY A 101 0.32 5.05 -10.56
CA GLY A 101 0.69 6.42 -10.93
C GLY A 101 -0.13 7.54 -10.26
N LYS A 102 -1.24 7.24 -9.56
CA LYS A 102 -2.10 8.26 -8.95
C LYS A 102 -1.56 8.62 -7.57
N ILE A 103 -0.58 9.51 -7.52
CA ILE A 103 0.09 9.91 -6.27
C ILE A 103 -0.71 10.98 -5.49
N ILE A 104 -1.49 11.81 -6.19
CA ILE A 104 -2.24 12.92 -5.59
C ILE A 104 -3.75 12.63 -5.67
N TYR A 105 -4.42 12.73 -4.53
CA TYR A 105 -5.87 12.61 -4.39
C TYR A 105 -6.46 13.92 -3.86
N ARG A 106 -7.71 14.21 -4.23
CA ARG A 106 -8.51 15.17 -3.45
C ARG A 106 -9.02 14.49 -2.18
N GLN A 107 -8.99 15.20 -1.06
CA GLN A 107 -9.38 14.64 0.24
C GLN A 107 -10.80 14.02 0.22
N ASN A 108 -11.74 14.61 -0.52
CA ASN A 108 -13.09 14.09 -0.66
C ASN A 108 -13.17 12.80 -1.50
N GLU A 109 -12.35 12.68 -2.56
CA GLU A 109 -12.31 11.46 -3.39
C GLU A 109 -11.78 10.25 -2.60
N GLU A 110 -10.79 10.50 -1.74
CA GLU A 110 -10.23 9.46 -0.87
C GLU A 110 -11.25 8.98 0.18
N TRP A 111 -11.95 9.90 0.83
CA TRP A 111 -13.01 9.52 1.77
C TRP A 111 -14.12 8.70 1.09
N LEU A 112 -14.49 9.07 -0.14
CA LEU A 112 -15.49 8.35 -0.92
C LEU A 112 -15.01 6.95 -1.30
N SER A 113 -13.76 6.77 -1.72
CA SER A 113 -13.22 5.44 -2.06
C SER A 113 -13.19 4.51 -0.84
N VAL A 114 -12.76 5.02 0.32
CA VAL A 114 -12.74 4.26 1.58
C VAL A 114 -14.16 3.92 2.03
N LYS A 115 -15.09 4.88 1.99
CA LYS A 115 -16.49 4.67 2.39
C LYS A 115 -17.18 3.65 1.47
N THR A 116 -16.92 3.69 0.17
CA THR A 116 -17.49 2.76 -0.81
C THR A 116 -16.96 1.34 -0.59
N ALA A 117 -15.66 1.19 -0.34
CA ALA A 117 -15.07 -0.10 -0.01
C ALA A 117 -15.64 -0.69 1.29
N TYR A 118 -15.87 0.15 2.31
CA TYR A 118 -16.49 -0.26 3.57
C TYR A 118 -17.95 -0.70 3.37
N LEU A 119 -18.75 0.12 2.67
CA LEU A 119 -20.16 -0.19 2.40
C LEU A 119 -20.31 -1.46 1.56
N ARG A 120 -19.47 -1.66 0.55
CA ARG A 120 -19.46 -2.89 -0.26
C ARG A 120 -19.23 -4.14 0.61
N LYS A 121 -18.29 -4.06 1.56
CA LYS A 121 -17.99 -5.14 2.51
C LYS A 121 -19.16 -5.40 3.47
N GLU A 122 -19.80 -4.35 3.97
CA GLU A 122 -20.97 -4.47 4.86
C GLU A 122 -22.19 -5.05 4.12
N LEU A 123 -22.39 -4.70 2.85
CA LEU A 123 -23.42 -5.26 1.97
C LEU A 123 -23.19 -6.76 1.69
N LEU A 124 -21.93 -7.16 1.48
CA LEU A 124 -21.54 -8.55 1.24
C LEU A 124 -21.71 -9.45 2.46
N HIS A 125 -21.52 -8.92 3.68
CA HIS A 125 -21.56 -9.72 4.91
C HIS A 125 -22.87 -9.63 5.69
N SER A 126 -23.67 -8.56 5.55
CA SER A 126 -24.94 -8.42 6.27
C SER A 126 -25.89 -7.43 5.59
N PRO A 127 -26.48 -7.78 4.43
CA PRO A 127 -27.33 -6.87 3.65
C PRO A 127 -28.54 -6.33 4.44
N LEU A 128 -29.04 -7.10 5.42
CA LEU A 128 -30.18 -6.72 6.26
C LEU A 128 -29.86 -5.59 7.26
N ARG A 129 -28.59 -5.39 7.67
CA ARG A 129 -28.21 -4.28 8.58
C ARG A 129 -28.29 -2.92 7.89
N LEU A 130 -27.92 -2.84 6.62
CA LEU A 130 -27.96 -1.59 5.86
C LEU A 130 -29.39 -1.15 5.55
N LEU A 131 -30.30 -2.11 5.29
CA LEU A 131 -31.73 -1.82 5.13
C LEU A 131 -32.38 -1.25 6.39
N LYS A 132 -31.90 -1.66 7.59
CA LYS A 132 -32.38 -1.12 8.86
C LYS A 132 -31.86 0.31 9.09
N LYS A 133 -30.57 0.54 8.81
CA LYS A 133 -29.93 1.86 8.97
C LYS A 133 -30.43 2.92 7.98
N GLY A 134 -30.86 2.51 6.79
CA GLY A 134 -31.47 3.40 5.79
C GLY A 134 -32.88 3.87 6.15
N LYS A 135 -33.60 3.15 7.03
CA LYS A 135 -34.93 3.57 7.53
C LYS A 135 -34.86 4.65 8.62
N ASP A 136 -33.73 4.77 9.30
CA ASP A 136 -33.53 5.77 10.37
C ASP A 136 -33.02 7.13 9.83
N LEU A 137 -32.81 7.23 8.50
CA LEU A 137 -32.29 8.41 7.81
C LEU A 137 -33.33 9.08 6.87
N ILE A 138 -34.58 8.61 6.90
CA ILE A 138 -35.72 9.20 6.17
C ILE A 138 -36.71 9.77 7.18
#